data_AF-A0A920UV39-F1
#
_entry.id   AF-A0A920UV39-F1
#
_cell.length_a   1.000
_cell.length_b   1.000
_cell.length_c   1.000
_cell.angle_alpha   90.00
_cell.angle_beta   90.00
_cell.angle_gamma   90.00
#
_symmetry.space_group_name_H-M   'P 1'
#
loop_
_entity.id
_entity.type
_entity.pdbx_description
1 polymer ?
#
loop_
_entity_poly.entity_id
_entity_poly.type
_entity_poly.pdbx_seq_one_letter_code
_entity_poly.pdbx_strand_id
1 'polypeptide(L)'
;MRELLNHSAGFGYGLGGSDPVNISFRDQAVLASADLDELVAKVAGIPLLSQPGEQYYYSVAVDLQGYIVQELSGQKFGDFLNERIFEPLGMSDTRFYVRDEDGYRFAEVHNWDEERNRLVQRPHRQTDQAIWIQIEWNPEGGGWFLPPTTTLAFCKCW
;
A
#
# COMPACT_ATOMS: atom_id res chain seq x y z
N MET A 1 -17.22 -3.90 7.52
CA MET A 1 -16.12 -3.24 8.26
C MET A 1 -15.33 -4.22 9.13
N ARG A 2 -15.98 -4.98 10.02
CA ARG A 2 -15.31 -5.99 10.86
C ARG A 2 -14.42 -6.93 10.05
N GLU A 3 -14.94 -7.42 8.93
CA GLU A 3 -14.31 -8.39 8.04
C GLU A 3 -13.14 -7.80 7.24
N LEU A 4 -13.15 -6.47 7.02
CA LEU A 4 -12.02 -5.78 6.39
C LEU A 4 -10.87 -5.65 7.40
N LEU A 5 -11.19 -5.22 8.63
CA LEU A 5 -10.22 -4.97 9.70
C LEU A 5 -9.44 -6.22 10.15
N ASN A 6 -9.97 -7.41 9.91
CA ASN A 6 -9.35 -8.68 10.30
C ASN A 6 -8.98 -9.57 9.09
N HIS A 7 -8.98 -9.02 7.86
CA HIS A 7 -8.70 -9.78 6.64
C HIS A 7 -9.55 -11.04 6.46
N SER A 8 -10.82 -11.01 6.87
CA SER A 8 -11.78 -12.11 6.66
C SER A 8 -12.90 -11.76 5.69
N ALA A 9 -12.77 -10.70 4.89
CA ALA A 9 -13.77 -10.30 3.90
C ALA A 9 -13.77 -11.14 2.62
N GLY A 10 -12.82 -12.07 2.47
CA GLY A 10 -12.74 -12.98 1.33
C GLY A 10 -12.02 -12.41 0.10
N PHE A 11 -11.35 -11.26 0.20
CA PHE A 11 -10.60 -10.69 -0.92
C PHE A 11 -9.25 -11.38 -1.15
N GLY A 12 -8.73 -11.29 -2.37
CA GLY A 12 -7.35 -11.63 -2.72
C GLY A 12 -6.39 -10.44 -2.58
N TYR A 13 -5.16 -10.61 -3.07
CA TYR A 13 -4.15 -9.54 -3.14
C TYR A 13 -3.38 -9.58 -4.47
N GLY A 14 -3.08 -10.78 -4.99
CA GLY A 14 -2.24 -10.96 -6.18
C GLY A 14 -0.75 -11.11 -5.90
N LEU A 15 -0.31 -11.00 -4.64
CA LEU A 15 1.10 -11.18 -4.21
C LEU A 15 1.58 -12.64 -4.24
N GLY A 16 0.66 -13.61 -4.38
CA GLY A 16 0.94 -15.03 -4.42
C GLY A 16 -0.30 -15.83 -4.81
N GLY A 17 -0.23 -17.16 -4.71
CA GLY A 17 -1.36 -18.05 -5.00
C GLY A 17 -1.63 -18.30 -6.48
N SER A 18 -2.05 -19.53 -6.81
CA SER A 18 -2.42 -19.97 -8.17
C SER A 18 -3.94 -20.12 -8.36
N ASP A 19 -4.74 -19.68 -7.39
CA ASP A 19 -6.19 -19.66 -7.49
C ASP A 19 -6.67 -18.58 -8.51
N PRO A 20 -7.88 -18.73 -9.06
CA PRO A 20 -8.40 -17.81 -10.08
C PRO A 20 -8.53 -16.36 -9.62
N VAL A 21 -8.77 -16.12 -8.31
CA VAL A 21 -8.94 -14.77 -7.76
C VAL A 21 -7.60 -14.03 -7.82
N ASN A 22 -6.54 -14.61 -7.25
CA ASN A 22 -5.22 -13.99 -7.25
C ASN A 22 -4.62 -13.88 -8.66
N ILE A 23 -4.96 -14.81 -9.58
CA ILE A 23 -4.63 -14.64 -11.00
C ILE A 23 -5.32 -13.39 -11.55
N SER A 24 -6.63 -13.21 -11.30
CA SER A 24 -7.37 -12.03 -11.78
C SER A 24 -6.82 -10.72 -11.22
N PHE A 25 -6.39 -10.67 -9.95
CA PHE A 25 -5.73 -9.50 -9.36
C PHE A 25 -4.46 -9.10 -10.14
N ARG A 26 -3.68 -10.08 -10.60
CA ARG A 26 -2.47 -9.83 -11.41
C ARG A 26 -2.82 -9.45 -12.84
N ASP A 27 -3.75 -10.16 -13.47
CA ASP A 27 -4.16 -9.92 -14.86
C ASP A 27 -4.76 -8.52 -15.04
N GLN A 28 -5.51 -8.03 -14.03
CA GLN A 28 -6.08 -6.69 -14.02
C GLN A 28 -5.12 -5.63 -13.49
N ALA A 29 -3.91 -6.02 -13.07
CA ALA A 29 -2.90 -5.14 -12.50
C ALA A 29 -3.46 -4.24 -11.38
N VAL A 30 -4.19 -4.83 -10.42
CA VAL A 30 -4.88 -4.10 -9.34
C VAL A 30 -3.90 -3.26 -8.51
N LEU A 31 -2.73 -3.80 -8.18
CA LEU A 31 -1.70 -3.10 -7.41
C LEU A 31 -0.96 -2.01 -8.21
N ALA A 32 -1.25 -1.87 -9.50
CA ALA A 32 -0.71 -0.82 -10.36
C ALA A 32 -1.78 0.21 -10.73
N SER A 33 -2.91 0.24 -10.02
CA SER A 33 -3.90 1.31 -10.16
C SER A 33 -3.32 2.69 -9.83
N ALA A 34 -3.84 3.73 -10.48
CA ALA A 34 -3.39 5.11 -10.38
C ALA A 34 -4.07 5.90 -9.26
N ASP A 35 -5.21 5.44 -8.74
CA ASP A 35 -5.89 5.96 -7.54
C ASP A 35 -6.73 4.86 -6.83
N LEU A 36 -7.27 5.17 -5.64
CA LEU A 36 -8.13 4.23 -4.89
C LEU A 36 -9.43 3.95 -5.65
N ASP A 37 -9.92 4.91 -6.42
CA ASP A 37 -11.12 4.78 -7.24
C ASP A 37 -10.92 3.68 -8.31
N GLU A 38 -9.80 3.72 -9.04
CA GLU A 38 -9.42 2.71 -10.02
C GLU A 38 -9.16 1.35 -9.35
N LEU A 39 -8.48 1.33 -8.20
CA LEU A 39 -8.28 0.10 -7.44
C LEU A 39 -9.61 -0.56 -7.07
N VAL A 40 -10.55 0.18 -6.49
CA VAL A 40 -11.87 -0.33 -6.12
C VAL A 40 -12.67 -0.77 -7.34
N ALA A 41 -12.63 -0.02 -8.43
CA ALA A 41 -13.30 -0.38 -9.67
C ALA A 41 -12.83 -1.73 -10.22
N LYS A 42 -11.51 -1.99 -10.20
CA LYS A 42 -10.95 -3.30 -10.59
C LYS A 42 -11.33 -4.40 -9.61
N VAL A 43 -11.18 -4.16 -8.31
CA VAL A 43 -11.51 -5.14 -7.25
C VAL A 43 -12.98 -5.56 -7.30
N ALA A 44 -13.89 -4.63 -7.60
CA ALA A 44 -15.33 -4.91 -7.69
C ALA A 44 -15.69 -5.95 -8.78
N GLY A 45 -14.84 -6.10 -9.81
CA GLY A 45 -15.01 -7.10 -10.87
C GLY A 45 -14.49 -8.49 -10.52
N ILE A 46 -13.82 -8.66 -9.38
CA ILE A 46 -13.13 -9.91 -9.01
C ILE A 46 -13.96 -10.68 -7.96
N PRO A 47 -14.20 -11.99 -8.15
CA PRO A 47 -14.92 -12.78 -7.15
C PRO A 47 -14.11 -12.94 -5.84
N LEU A 48 -14.82 -13.21 -4.75
CA LEU A 48 -14.19 -13.51 -3.46
C LEU A 48 -13.58 -14.93 -3.45
N LEU A 49 -12.51 -15.10 -2.69
CA LEU A 49 -11.88 -16.39 -2.35
C LEU A 49 -12.78 -17.25 -1.45
N SER A 50 -13.54 -16.61 -0.58
CA SER A 50 -14.40 -17.24 0.42
C SER A 50 -15.54 -16.30 0.82
N GLN A 51 -16.59 -16.83 1.47
CA GLN A 51 -17.62 -15.96 2.00
C GLN A 51 -17.07 -15.09 3.15
N PRO A 52 -17.52 -13.84 3.28
CA PRO A 52 -17.08 -12.96 4.36
C PRO A 52 -17.31 -13.60 5.74
N GLY A 53 -16.25 -13.65 6.54
CA GLY A 53 -16.24 -14.19 7.90
C GLY A 53 -15.84 -15.66 8.00
N GLU A 54 -15.75 -16.39 6.89
CA GLU A 54 -15.46 -17.83 6.94
C GLU A 54 -13.96 -18.14 7.07
N GLN A 55 -13.09 -17.32 6.47
CA GLN A 55 -11.65 -17.60 6.43
C GLN A 55 -10.84 -16.31 6.55
N TYR A 56 -9.66 -16.43 7.15
CA TYR A 56 -8.64 -15.39 7.12
C TYR A 56 -7.81 -15.51 5.84
N TYR A 57 -7.64 -14.41 5.11
CA TYR A 57 -6.73 -14.31 3.98
C TYR A 57 -6.18 -12.87 3.86
N TYR A 58 -4.87 -12.71 4.00
CA TYR A 58 -4.22 -11.41 3.87
C TYR A 58 -4.43 -10.84 2.47
N SER A 59 -5.01 -9.64 2.38
CA SER A 59 -5.73 -9.17 1.21
C SER A 59 -5.71 -7.65 1.05
N VAL A 60 -6.23 -7.17 -0.09
CA VAL A 60 -6.43 -5.75 -0.43
C VAL A 60 -7.41 -5.01 0.52
N ALA A 61 -7.82 -5.66 1.61
CA ALA A 61 -8.80 -5.12 2.56
C ALA A 61 -8.36 -3.80 3.20
N VAL A 62 -7.06 -3.51 3.29
CA VAL A 62 -6.54 -2.25 3.85
C VAL A 62 -6.70 -1.11 2.86
N ASP A 63 -6.44 -1.33 1.57
CA ASP A 63 -6.71 -0.33 0.51
C ASP A 63 -8.20 0.03 0.46
N LEU A 64 -9.08 -0.97 0.61
CA LEU A 64 -10.53 -0.76 0.69
C LEU A 64 -10.93 0.05 1.94
N GLN A 65 -10.22 -0.10 3.07
CA GLN A 65 -10.45 0.74 4.25
C GLN A 65 -10.03 2.19 3.97
N GLY A 66 -8.90 2.40 3.29
CA GLY A 66 -8.47 3.73 2.84
C GLY A 66 -9.51 4.39 1.95
N TYR A 67 -10.06 3.65 0.98
CA TYR A 67 -11.12 4.16 0.11
C TYR A 67 -12.38 4.55 0.87
N ILE A 68 -12.81 3.73 1.84
CA ILE A 68 -13.96 4.06 2.69
C ILE A 68 -13.72 5.36 3.48
N VAL A 69 -12.50 5.58 3.98
CA VAL A 69 -12.15 6.84 4.65
C VAL A 69 -12.20 8.02 3.68
N GLN A 70 -11.68 7.86 2.47
CA GLN A 70 -11.74 8.88 1.41
C GLN A 70 -13.20 9.29 1.14
N GLU A 71 -14.07 8.32 0.87
CA GLU A 71 -15.48 8.57 0.56
C GLU A 71 -16.24 9.22 1.73
N LEU A 72 -16.02 8.76 2.96
CA LEU A 72 -16.73 9.28 4.13
C LEU A 72 -16.23 10.66 4.58
N SER A 73 -14.95 10.96 4.34
CA SER A 73 -14.35 12.24 4.71
C SER A 73 -14.56 13.31 3.63
N GLY A 74 -14.78 12.90 2.37
CA GLY A 74 -14.78 13.81 1.21
C GLY A 74 -13.40 14.38 0.89
N GLN A 75 -12.33 13.81 1.45
CA GLN A 75 -10.94 14.19 1.25
C GLN A 75 -10.17 13.02 0.62
N LYS A 76 -9.08 13.30 -0.09
CA LYS A 76 -8.14 12.23 -0.48
C LYS A 76 -7.61 11.56 0.78
N PHE A 77 -7.42 10.24 0.74
CA PHE A 77 -7.02 9.49 1.94
C PHE A 77 -5.70 9.99 2.55
N GLY A 78 -4.70 10.32 1.70
CA GLY A 78 -3.44 10.90 2.18
C GLY A 78 -3.57 12.26 2.87
N ASP A 79 -4.49 13.12 2.42
CA ASP A 79 -4.77 14.41 3.05
C ASP A 79 -5.43 14.20 4.42
N PHE A 80 -6.39 13.28 4.49
CA PHE A 80 -7.02 12.88 5.75
C PHE A 80 -6.00 12.35 6.76
N LEU A 81 -5.08 11.49 6.34
CA LEU A 81 -4.03 10.96 7.20
C LEU A 81 -3.09 12.06 7.68
N ASN A 82 -2.75 13.01 6.81
CA ASN A 82 -1.92 14.15 7.18
C ASN A 82 -2.57 15.00 8.27
N GLU A 83 -3.82 15.43 8.05
CA GLU A 83 -4.58 16.28 8.97
C GLU A 83 -4.87 15.56 10.31
N ARG A 84 -5.25 14.28 10.25
CA ARG A 84 -5.84 13.57 11.40
C ARG A 84 -4.85 12.72 12.19
N ILE A 85 -3.72 12.35 11.59
CA ILE A 85 -2.74 11.46 12.20
C ILE A 85 -1.35 12.10 12.20
N PHE A 86 -0.84 12.49 11.04
CA PHE A 86 0.57 12.87 10.92
C PHE A 86 0.88 14.21 11.57
N GLU A 87 0.10 15.26 11.32
CA GLU A 87 0.31 16.56 11.97
C GLU A 87 0.13 16.49 13.50
N PRO A 88 -0.94 15.89 14.06
CA PRO A 88 -1.09 15.76 15.51
C PRO A 88 0.03 14.96 16.20
N LEU A 89 0.66 14.02 15.49
CA LEU A 89 1.76 13.19 16.01
C LEU A 89 3.15 13.72 15.62
N GLY A 90 3.25 14.84 14.91
CA GLY A 90 4.54 15.42 14.48
C GLY A 90 5.29 14.58 13.43
N MET A 91 4.57 13.82 12.60
CA MET A 91 5.10 12.87 11.62
C MET A 91 5.37 13.54 10.25
N SER A 92 6.08 14.68 10.23
CA SER A 92 6.27 15.53 9.02
C SER A 92 6.98 14.87 7.83
N ASP A 93 7.62 13.73 8.07
CA ASP A 93 8.37 12.96 7.08
C ASP A 93 7.62 11.72 6.57
N THR A 94 6.38 11.50 7.00
CA THR A 94 5.56 10.36 6.56
C THR A 94 4.67 10.75 5.39
N ARG A 95 4.73 9.96 4.32
CA ARG A 95 4.00 10.19 3.06
C ARG A 95 4.07 8.96 2.15
N PHE A 96 3.26 8.96 1.10
CA PHE A 96 3.22 7.90 0.07
C PHE A 96 4.24 8.06 -1.05
N TYR A 97 4.91 9.21 -1.12
CA TYR A 97 5.89 9.54 -2.14
C TYR A 97 7.11 10.19 -1.49
N VAL A 98 8.23 10.27 -2.20
CA VAL A 98 9.45 10.95 -1.77
C VAL A 98 9.51 12.28 -2.48
N ARG A 99 9.74 13.38 -1.75
CA ARG A 99 9.93 14.69 -2.38
C ARG A 99 11.31 14.74 -3.01
N ASP A 100 11.45 15.51 -4.08
CA ASP A 100 12.75 15.76 -4.73
C ASP A 100 13.85 16.17 -3.72
N GLU A 101 13.49 17.03 -2.76
CA GLU A 101 14.38 17.51 -1.71
C GLU A 101 14.82 16.42 -0.72
N ASP A 102 14.04 15.34 -0.55
CA ASP A 102 14.33 14.24 0.36
C ASP A 102 15.03 13.05 -0.32
N GLY A 103 15.32 13.14 -1.62
CA GLY A 103 15.94 12.03 -2.35
C GLY A 103 17.26 11.55 -1.71
N TYR A 104 18.03 12.45 -1.10
CA TYR A 104 19.32 12.12 -0.46
C TYR A 104 19.20 11.30 0.83
N ARG A 105 18.02 11.29 1.48
CA ARG A 105 17.73 10.52 2.70
C ARG A 105 16.91 9.26 2.40
N PHE A 106 16.59 8.99 1.13
CA PHE A 106 15.91 7.78 0.71
C PHE A 106 16.89 6.60 0.72
N ALA A 107 16.51 5.52 1.40
CA ALA A 107 17.35 4.34 1.50
C ALA A 107 17.24 3.48 0.23
N GLU A 108 18.39 3.10 -0.31
CA GLU A 108 18.45 2.23 -1.48
C GLU A 108 17.95 0.81 -1.15
N VAL A 109 17.07 0.29 -2.00
CA VAL A 109 16.51 -1.06 -1.83
C VAL A 109 17.52 -2.09 -2.31
N HIS A 110 17.80 -3.08 -1.47
CA HIS A 110 18.71 -4.18 -1.79
C HIS A 110 17.95 -5.50 -1.79
N ASN A 111 18.38 -6.45 -2.62
CA ASN A 111 17.93 -7.83 -2.58
C ASN A 111 19.12 -8.78 -2.40
N TRP A 112 18.85 -9.97 -1.89
CA TRP A 112 19.84 -11.04 -1.87
C TRP A 112 20.06 -11.56 -3.29
N ASP A 113 21.33 -11.71 -3.67
CA ASP A 113 21.74 -12.37 -4.90
C ASP A 113 22.32 -13.74 -4.53
N GLU A 114 21.58 -14.80 -4.85
CA GLU A 114 21.98 -16.17 -4.52
C GLU A 114 23.23 -16.62 -5.29
N GLU A 115 23.40 -16.20 -6.54
CA GLU A 115 24.54 -16.57 -7.37
C GLU A 115 25.83 -15.92 -6.86
N ARG A 116 25.74 -14.64 -6.47
CA ARG A 116 26.89 -13.87 -5.97
C ARG A 116 27.07 -13.98 -4.46
N ASN A 117 26.16 -14.66 -3.76
CA ASN A 117 26.14 -14.84 -2.31
C ASN A 117 26.35 -13.53 -1.52
N ARG A 118 25.66 -12.46 -1.94
CA ARG A 118 25.76 -11.12 -1.32
C ARG A 118 24.50 -10.29 -1.54
N LEU A 119 24.33 -9.25 -0.73
CA LEU A 119 23.34 -8.20 -1.01
C LEU A 119 23.78 -7.40 -2.24
N VAL A 120 22.84 -7.16 -3.15
CA VAL A 120 23.02 -6.29 -4.31
C VAL A 120 21.94 -5.22 -4.30
N GLN A 121 22.31 -4.01 -4.71
CA GLN A 121 21.33 -2.94 -4.92
C GLN A 121 20.37 -3.38 -6.02
N ARG A 122 19.07 -3.25 -5.75
CA ARG A 122 18.05 -3.51 -6.75
C ARG A 122 18.12 -2.37 -7.77
N PRO A 123 18.28 -2.66 -9.08
CA PRO A 123 18.34 -1.60 -10.07
C PRO A 123 17.02 -0.83 -10.07
N HIS A 124 17.12 0.49 -10.05
CA HIS A 124 15.98 1.40 -10.21
C HIS A 124 15.27 1.07 -11.52
N ARG A 125 14.02 0.59 -11.46
CA ARG A 125 13.18 0.52 -12.67
C ARG A 125 12.82 1.95 -13.08
N GLN A 126 12.62 2.20 -14.37
CA GLN A 126 12.06 3.49 -14.81
C GLN A 126 10.72 3.80 -14.11
N THR A 127 9.94 2.77 -13.78
CA THR A 127 8.75 2.90 -12.94
C THR A 127 9.07 3.22 -11.48
N ASP A 128 10.20 2.78 -10.92
CA ASP A 128 10.53 3.06 -9.51
C ASP A 128 10.88 4.55 -9.32
N GLN A 129 11.66 5.15 -10.23
CA GLN A 129 11.92 6.60 -10.16
C GLN A 129 10.64 7.43 -10.39
N ALA A 130 9.75 6.99 -11.28
CA ALA A 130 8.47 7.66 -11.50
C ALA A 130 7.55 7.53 -10.27
N ILE A 131 7.41 6.34 -9.68
CA ILE A 131 6.50 6.06 -8.55
C ILE A 131 6.96 6.76 -7.27
N TRP A 132 8.27 6.87 -7.02
CA TRP A 132 8.75 7.44 -5.76
C TRP A 132 9.07 8.93 -5.83
N ILE A 133 9.49 9.46 -6.99
CA ILE A 133 10.00 10.83 -7.14
C ILE A 133 9.04 11.72 -7.97
N GLN A 134 8.12 11.16 -8.76
CA GLN A 134 7.29 11.95 -9.69
C GLN A 134 5.78 11.77 -9.58
N ILE A 135 5.29 10.66 -9.00
CA ILE A 135 3.85 10.39 -8.95
C ILE A 135 3.36 10.75 -7.55
N GLU A 136 2.41 11.69 -7.49
CA GLU A 136 1.75 12.15 -6.26
C GLU A 136 1.02 11.03 -5.49
N TRP A 137 1.01 9.79 -5.99
CA TRP A 137 0.14 8.74 -5.46
C TRP A 137 0.56 7.29 -5.83
N ASN A 138 0.42 6.37 -4.88
CA ASN A 138 0.67 4.93 -5.01
C ASN A 138 -0.42 4.16 -4.24
N PRO A 139 -1.02 3.08 -4.78
CA PRO A 139 -2.07 2.32 -4.08
C PRO A 139 -1.57 1.68 -2.78
N GLU A 140 -2.38 1.84 -1.74
CA GLU A 140 -1.93 1.83 -0.35
C GLU A 140 -2.26 0.53 0.41
N GLY A 141 -1.25 -0.34 0.46
CA GLY A 141 -1.12 -1.40 1.47
C GLY A 141 0.32 -1.63 1.95
N GLY A 142 1.31 -1.06 1.26
CA GLY A 142 2.74 -1.30 1.55
C GLY A 142 3.73 -0.28 0.98
N GLY A 143 3.27 0.92 0.61
CA GLY A 143 4.06 1.94 -0.12
C GLY A 143 4.59 3.11 0.71
N TRP A 144 4.67 2.98 2.03
CA TRP A 144 4.95 4.12 2.90
C TRP A 144 6.44 4.48 2.98
N PHE A 145 6.76 5.77 2.80
CA PHE A 145 8.03 6.30 3.28
C PHE A 145 7.91 6.63 4.77
N LEU A 146 8.61 5.86 5.60
CA LEU A 146 8.59 6.01 7.06
C LEU A 146 10.01 6.11 7.61
N PRO A 147 10.38 7.23 8.25
CA PRO A 147 11.59 7.29 9.06
C PRO A 147 11.42 6.48 10.36
N PRO A 148 12.48 5.84 10.89
CA PRO A 148 12.40 5.04 12.12
C PRO A 148 11.86 5.81 13.35
N THR A 149 12.17 7.10 13.45
CA THR A 149 11.69 7.99 14.53
C THR A 149 10.18 8.18 14.51
N THR A 150 9.56 8.04 13.33
CA THR A 150 8.15 8.31 13.12
C THR A 150 7.28 7.07 13.40
N THR A 151 7.77 5.87 13.04
CA THR A 151 7.12 4.61 13.41
C THR A 151 6.97 4.47 14.93
N LEU A 152 7.98 4.89 15.69
CA LEU A 152 7.96 4.87 17.15
C LEU A 152 6.93 5.82 17.77
N ALA A 153 6.63 6.95 17.13
CA ALA A 153 5.59 7.87 17.61
C ALA A 153 4.21 7.24 17.48
N PHE A 154 3.92 6.60 16.34
CA PHE A 154 2.65 5.92 16.09
C PHE A 154 2.43 4.71 17.02
N CYS A 155 3.47 3.87 17.22
CA CYS A 155 3.37 2.69 18.08
C CYS A 155 3.11 3.01 19.56
N LYS A 156 3.31 4.25 20.03
CA LYS A 156 3.04 4.65 21.41
C LYS A 156 1.58 5.03 21.68
N CYS A 157 0.76 5.16 20.63
CA CYS A 157 -0.64 5.54 20.75
C CYS A 157 -1.58 4.34 21.00
N TRP A 158 -1.05 3.12 20.96
CA TRP A 158 -1.77 1.85 21.09
C TRP A 158 -1.04 0.92 22.06
#